data_AF-A0A9W8GKJ0-F1
#
_entry.id   AF-A0A9W8GKJ0-F1
#
_cell.length_a   1.000
_cell.length_b   1.000
_cell.length_c   1.000
_cell.angle_alpha   90.00
_cell.angle_beta   90.00
_cell.angle_gamma   90.00
#
_symmetry.space_group_name_H-M   'P 1'
#
loop_
_entity.id
_entity.type
_entity.pdbx_description
1 polymer ?
#
loop_
_entity_poly.entity_id
_entity_poly.type
_entity_poly.pdbx_seq_one_letter_code
_entity_poly.pdbx_strand_id
1 'polypeptide(L)'
;MAGLLKRSAETVLDRGGAVRGFVNMGRDQTLPYRMRRHMEYHTTGTYWLMHYYANPKTSGVLMSQLKLDPRVIRCNVVKVSDKLNEMVATSESIVTF
;
A
#
# COMPACT_ATOMS: atom_id res chain seq x y z
N MET A 1 2.97 11.02 7.31
CA MET A 1 2.19 9.79 7.06
C MET A 1 0.81 10.08 6.47
N ALA A 2 -0.07 10.82 7.18
CA ALA A 2 -1.45 11.08 6.73
C ALA A 2 -1.58 11.62 5.29
N GLY A 3 -0.70 12.56 4.89
CA GLY A 3 -0.72 13.11 3.53
C GLY A 3 -0.36 12.10 2.42
N LEU A 4 0.46 11.08 2.72
CA LEU A 4 0.79 10.02 1.75
C LEU A 4 -0.41 9.10 1.53
N LEU A 5 -1.04 8.65 2.62
CA LEU A 5 -2.23 7.80 2.60
C LEU A 5 -3.38 8.48 1.85
N LYS A 6 -3.61 9.77 2.13
CA LYS A 6 -4.63 10.57 1.45
C LYS A 6 -4.37 10.65 -0.06
N ARG A 7 -3.14 10.99 -0.48
CA ARG A 7 -2.77 11.04 -1.90
C ARG A 7 -2.93 9.69 -2.60
N SER A 8 -2.54 8.58 -1.95
CA SER A 8 -2.74 7.25 -2.53
C SER A 8 -4.22 6.91 -2.70
N ALA A 9 -5.08 7.32 -1.76
CA ALA A 9 -6.52 7.13 -1.88
C ALA A 9 -7.10 7.96 -3.02
N GLU A 10 -6.77 9.26 -3.07
CA GLU A 10 -7.21 10.18 -4.13
C GLU A 10 -6.83 9.66 -5.51
N THR A 11 -5.57 9.23 -5.70
CA THR A 11 -5.09 8.66 -6.97
C THR A 11 -5.91 7.47 -7.47
N VAL A 12 -6.40 6.63 -6.55
CA VAL A 12 -7.24 5.47 -6.88
C VAL A 12 -8.67 5.93 -7.19
N LEU A 13 -9.23 6.81 -6.38
CA LEU A 13 -10.59 7.34 -6.54
C LEU A 13 -10.73 8.14 -7.85
N ASP A 14 -9.79 9.02 -8.15
CA ASP A 14 -9.79 9.86 -9.36
C ASP A 14 -9.74 9.05 -10.66
N ARG A 15 -9.22 7.82 -10.60
CA ARG A 15 -9.11 6.91 -11.75
C ARG A 15 -10.23 5.88 -11.80
N GLY A 16 -11.34 6.12 -11.09
CA GLY A 16 -12.52 5.26 -11.08
C GLY A 16 -12.32 3.96 -10.29
N GLY A 17 -11.34 3.91 -9.39
CA GLY A 17 -11.18 2.84 -8.42
C GLY A 17 -11.94 3.13 -7.12
N ALA A 18 -12.06 2.12 -6.26
CA ALA A 18 -12.66 2.23 -4.94
C ALA A 18 -11.69 1.76 -3.86
N VAL A 19 -11.59 2.50 -2.76
CA VAL A 19 -10.75 2.14 -1.61
C VAL A 19 -11.62 1.52 -0.54
N ARG A 20 -11.29 0.29 -0.12
CA ARG A 20 -12.03 -0.42 0.94
C ARG A 20 -11.60 0.03 2.33
N GLY A 21 -10.31 0.28 2.52
CA GLY A 21 -9.79 0.75 3.79
C GLY A 21 -8.27 0.63 3.92
N PHE A 22 -7.79 1.14 5.05
CA PHE A 22 -6.39 1.10 5.44
C PHE A 22 -6.22 0.29 6.71
N VAL A 23 -5.20 -0.55 6.73
CA VAL A 23 -4.79 -1.30 7.92
C VAL A 23 -3.41 -0.81 8.30
N ASN A 24 -3.29 -0.28 9.52
CA ASN A 24 -1.99 0.08 10.08
C ASN A 24 -1.36 -1.19 10.68
N MET A 25 -0.24 -1.62 10.14
CA MET A 25 0.46 -2.83 10.59
C MET A 25 1.50 -2.52 11.68
N GLY A 26 1.69 -1.24 12.03
CA GLY A 26 2.56 -0.80 13.11
C GLY A 26 3.49 0.33 12.69
N ARG A 27 3.81 1.17 13.68
CA ARG A 27 4.73 2.30 13.53
C ARG A 27 6.12 1.92 14.05
N ASP A 28 7.15 2.38 13.34
CA ASP A 28 8.55 2.22 13.76
C ASP A 28 9.00 0.77 13.97
N GLN A 29 8.47 -0.15 13.14
CA GLN A 29 8.92 -1.53 13.14
C GLN A 29 10.32 -1.63 12.55
N THR A 30 11.17 -2.43 13.20
CA THR A 30 12.51 -2.76 12.72
C THR A 30 12.40 -3.49 11.39
N LEU A 31 13.08 -2.98 10.38
CA LEU A 31 13.17 -3.62 9.07
C LEU A 31 13.96 -4.93 9.19
N PRO A 32 13.60 -5.98 8.42
CA PRO A 32 14.35 -7.25 8.45
C PRO A 32 15.84 -7.08 8.11
N TYR A 33 16.17 -6.06 7.32
CA TYR A 33 17.54 -5.66 6.99
C TYR A 33 17.59 -4.15 6.70
N ARG A 34 18.78 -3.56 6.81
CA ARG A 34 19.02 -2.15 6.50
C ARG A 34 18.78 -1.88 5.01
N MET A 35 17.84 -1.00 4.69
CA MET A 35 17.50 -0.63 3.31
C MET A 35 18.05 0.75 2.97
N ARG A 36 18.59 0.93 1.76
CA ARG A 36 19.01 2.23 1.26
C ARG A 36 18.00 2.76 0.25
N ARG A 37 17.45 3.94 0.47
CA ARG A 37 16.51 4.60 -0.44
C ARG A 37 16.68 6.11 -0.36
N HIS A 38 16.57 6.81 -1.49
CA HIS A 38 16.64 8.29 -1.53
C HIS A 38 17.88 8.87 -0.82
N MET A 39 19.03 8.20 -0.96
CA MET A 39 20.32 8.52 -0.32
C MET A 39 20.36 8.39 1.20
N GLU A 40 19.30 7.90 1.83
CA GLU A 40 19.24 7.61 3.26
C GLU A 40 19.25 6.09 3.52
N TYR A 41 19.74 5.71 4.69
CA TYR A 41 19.62 4.36 5.17
C TYR A 41 18.54 4.27 6.23
N HIS A 42 17.61 3.34 6.04
CA HIS A 42 16.52 3.09 6.96
C HIS A 42 16.74 1.75 7.68
N THR A 43 16.55 1.76 8.99
CA THR A 43 16.57 0.59 9.87
C THR A 43 15.19 0.31 10.47
N THR A 44 14.35 1.34 10.56
CA THR A 44 12.96 1.22 11.01
C THR A 44 12.01 1.85 9.99
N GLY A 45 10.74 1.45 10.05
CA GLY A 45 9.73 1.90 9.12
C GLY A 45 8.30 1.72 9.64
N THR A 46 7.36 2.38 8.99
CA THR A 46 5.93 2.20 9.27
C THR A 46 5.31 1.35 8.17
N TYR A 47 4.62 0.28 8.56
CA TYR A 47 3.93 -0.60 7.64
C TYR A 47 2.45 -0.28 7.60
N TRP A 48 1.90 -0.25 6.40
CA TRP A 48 0.48 -0.07 6.18
C TRP A 48 0.06 -0.87 4.96
N LEU A 49 -1.18 -1.32 5.00
CA LEU A 49 -1.83 -2.01 3.90
C LEU A 49 -3.05 -1.21 3.47
N MET A 50 -3.29 -1.19 2.17
CA MET A 50 -4.47 -0.55 1.58
C MET A 50 -5.14 -1.56 0.67
N HIS A 51 -6.40 -1.83 0.98
CA HIS A 51 -7.25 -2.64 0.12
C HIS A 51 -8.01 -1.73 -0.83
N TYR A 52 -7.89 -1.98 -2.13
CA TYR A 52 -8.58 -1.21 -3.15
C TYR A 52 -8.94 -2.06 -4.35
N TYR A 53 -9.93 -1.59 -5.09
CA TYR A 53 -10.38 -2.12 -6.36
C TYR A 53 -10.00 -1.12 -7.46
N ALA A 54 -9.17 -1.53 -8.41
CA ALA A 54 -8.85 -0.70 -9.57
C ALA A 54 -8.36 -1.55 -10.75
N ASN A 55 -8.37 -0.95 -11.94
CA ASN A 55 -7.75 -1.50 -13.13
C ASN A 55 -6.21 -1.64 -12.91
N PRO A 56 -5.57 -2.71 -13.41
CA PRO A 56 -4.10 -2.84 -13.42
C PRO A 56 -3.33 -1.59 -13.86
N LYS A 57 -3.86 -0.82 -14.82
CA LYS A 57 -3.26 0.46 -15.24
C LYS A 57 -3.20 1.47 -14.09
N THR A 58 -4.29 1.63 -13.34
CA THR A 58 -4.37 2.51 -12.17
C THR A 58 -3.41 2.07 -11.08
N SER A 59 -3.30 0.76 -10.82
CA SER A 59 -2.33 0.19 -9.89
C SER A 59 -0.88 0.49 -10.27
N GLY A 60 -0.55 0.42 -11.57
CA GLY A 60 0.77 0.79 -12.08
C GLY A 60 1.09 2.26 -11.86
N VAL A 61 0.12 3.15 -12.08
CA VAL A 61 0.28 4.59 -11.81
C VAL A 61 0.45 4.86 -10.32
N LEU A 62 -0.37 4.26 -9.47
CA LEU A 62 -0.24 4.35 -8.01
C LEU A 62 1.15 3.90 -7.55
N MET A 63 1.64 2.75 -8.04
CA MET A 63 2.96 2.25 -7.70
C MET A 63 4.07 3.21 -8.14
N SER A 64 3.92 3.82 -9.32
CA SER A 64 4.88 4.80 -9.85
C SER A 64 4.93 6.06 -8.99
N GLN A 65 3.78 6.57 -8.57
CA GLN A 65 3.69 7.72 -7.67
C GLN A 65 4.29 7.42 -6.29
N LEU A 66 3.99 6.25 -5.71
CA LEU A 66 4.54 5.84 -4.42
C LEU A 66 6.07 5.69 -4.48
N LYS A 67 6.62 5.21 -5.59
CA LYS A 67 8.08 5.09 -5.77
C LYS A 67 8.81 6.43 -5.84
N LEU A 68 8.13 7.47 -6.33
CA LEU A 68 8.68 8.83 -6.45
C LEU A 68 8.69 9.57 -5.12
N ASP A 69 7.81 9.22 -4.18
CA ASP A 69 7.77 9.88 -2.88
C ASP A 69 9.00 9.50 -2.04
N PRO A 70 9.76 10.48 -1.50
CA PRO A 70 10.94 10.22 -0.67
C PRO A 70 10.63 9.46 0.63
N ARG A 71 9.37 9.51 1.10
CA ARG A 71 8.94 8.89 2.35
C ARG A 71 8.70 7.39 2.23
N VAL A 72 8.65 6.86 1.00
CA VAL A 72 8.36 5.45 0.74
C VAL A 72 9.67 4.70 0.51
N ILE A 73 9.97 3.76 1.42
CA ILE A 73 11.15 2.89 1.32
C ILE A 73 10.90 1.80 0.28
N ARG A 74 9.76 1.12 0.38
CA ARG A 74 9.33 0.04 -0.50
C ARG A 74 7.80 0.01 -0.59
N CYS A 75 7.29 -0.27 -1.78
CA CYS A 75 5.88 -0.55 -2.02
C CYS A 75 5.73 -1.84 -2.82
N ASN A 76 4.71 -2.63 -2.52
CA ASN A 76 4.34 -3.81 -3.29
C ASN A 76 2.82 -3.83 -3.49
N VAL A 77 2.38 -4.28 -4.66
CA VAL A 77 0.97 -4.44 -5.00
C VAL A 77 0.77 -5.89 -5.40
N VAL A 78 -0.11 -6.58 -4.68
CA VAL A 78 -0.42 -7.98 -4.92
C VAL A 78 -1.87 -8.10 -5.36
N LYS A 79 -2.12 -8.90 -6.40
CA LYS A 79 -3.47 -9.26 -6.82
C LYS A 79 -4.00 -10.33 -5.86
N VAL A 80 -5.07 -10.01 -5.14
CA VAL A 80 -5.62 -10.90 -4.10
C VAL A 80 -6.47 -12.01 -4.72
N SER A 81 -7.33 -11.72 -5.69
CA SER A 81 -8.05 -12.75 -6.45
C SER A 81 -8.61 -12.23 -7.78
N ASP A 82 -9.08 -13.16 -8.60
CA ASP A 82 -9.75 -12.90 -9.88
C ASP A 82 -11.26 -12.68 -9.74
N LYS A 83 -11.88 -13.24 -8.69
CA LYS A 83 -13.32 -13.16 -8.45
C LYS A 83 -13.64 -12.21 -7.30
N LEU A 84 -14.61 -11.33 -7.51
CA LEU A 84 -15.10 -10.39 -6.51
C LEU A 84 -15.56 -11.09 -5.22
N ASN A 85 -16.23 -12.25 -5.35
CA ASN A 85 -16.73 -12.99 -4.19
C ASN A 85 -15.59 -13.49 -3.27
N GLU A 86 -14.47 -13.92 -3.86
CA GLU A 86 -13.28 -14.36 -3.12
C GLU A 86 -12.56 -13.16 -2.46
N MET A 87 -12.61 -11.96 -3.07
CA MET A 87 -12.02 -10.75 -2.46
C MET A 87 -12.80 -10.27 -1.22
N VAL A 88 -14.12 -10.44 -1.20
CA VAL A 88 -14.96 -10.01 -0.07
C VAL A 88 -14.63 -10.83 1.17
N ALA A 89 -14.51 -12.16 1.01
CA ALA A 89 -14.20 -13.11 2.09
C ALA A 89 -12.80 -12.91 2.71
N THR A 90 -11.77 -12.60 1.91
CA THR A 90 -10.40 -12.46 2.41
C THR A 90 -10.24 -11.27 3.36
N SER A 91 -11.00 -10.21 3.16
CA SER A 91 -10.85 -9.00 3.99
C SER A 91 -11.56 -9.09 5.34
N GLU A 92 -12.40 -10.10 5.56
CA GLU A 92 -12.92 -10.43 6.90
C GLU A 92 -11.89 -11.24 7.70
N SER A 93 -10.99 -11.93 6.99
CA SER A 93 -9.89 -12.72 7.57
C SER A 93 -8.57 -11.93 7.53
N ILE A 94 -8.46 -10.83 8.26
CA ILE A 94 -7.13 -10.29 8.56
C ILE A 94 -6.50 -11.23 9.61
N VAL A 95 -5.97 -12.35 9.14
CA VAL A 95 -5.22 -13.29 9.95
C VAL A 95 -3.94 -12.58 10.39
N THR A 96 -3.92 -12.20 11.66
CA THR A 96 -2.71 -11.75 12.34
C THR A 96 -1.88 -13.01 12.59
N PHE A 97 -0.70 -13.10 11.97
CA PHE A 97 0.30 -14.10 12.30
C PHE A 97 1.05 -13.69 13.56
#